data_AF-A0A6J7GAF0-F1
#
_entry.id   AF-A0A6J7GAF0-F1
#
_cell.length_a   1.000
_cell.length_b   1.000
_cell.length_c   1.000
_cell.angle_alpha   90.00
_cell.angle_beta   90.00
_cell.angle_gamma   90.00
#
_symmetry.space_group_name_H-M   'P 1'
#
loop_
_entity.id
_entity.type
_entity.pdbx_description
1 polymer ?
#
loop_
_entity_poly.entity_id
_entity_poly.type
_entity_poly.pdbx_seq_one_letter_code
_entity_poly.pdbx_strand_id
1 'polypeptide(L)' 'MRKSGIRVDIDASDDRMQKKVRNAQMEKIPFMMIAGEEDQAAGAVSFRYRNGEQKNGISIQDAIDEVLKSIAARIQI' A
#
# COMPACT_ATOMS: atom_id res chain seq x y z
N MET A 1 -6.36 0.31 9.42
CA MET A 1 -5.10 1.09 9.52
C MET A 1 -5.19 2.32 10.42
N ARG A 2 -6.08 3.31 10.20
CA ARG A 2 -6.15 4.53 11.05
C ARG A 2 -6.41 4.26 12.54
N LYS A 3 -7.28 3.30 12.86
CA LYS A 3 -7.54 2.86 14.24
C LYS A 3 -6.30 2.31 14.96
N SER A 4 -5.30 1.86 14.20
CA SER A 4 -4.04 1.31 14.73
C SER A 4 -2.93 2.36 14.83
N GLY A 5 -3.25 3.65 14.67
CA GLY A 5 -2.27 4.75 14.73
C GLY A 5 -1.40 4.91 13.49
N ILE A 6 -1.70 4.19 12.41
CA ILE A 6 -0.94 4.28 11.15
C ILE A 6 -1.39 5.51 10.36
N ARG A 7 -0.42 6.34 9.94
CA ARG A 7 -0.65 7.42 8.98
C ARG A 7 -0.91 6.81 7.60
N VAL A 8 -2.15 6.93 7.15
CA VAL A 8 -2.59 6.47 5.83
C VAL A 8 -3.38 7.56 5.14
N ASP A 9 -3.08 7.74 3.86
CA ASP A 9 -3.85 8.57 2.96
C ASP A 9 -4.39 7.73 1.80
N ILE A 10 -5.53 8.13 1.26
CA ILE A 10 -6.21 7.40 0.19
C ILE A 10 -6.36 8.34 -1.01
N ASP A 11 -5.67 8.04 -2.10
CA ASP A 11 -5.85 8.74 -3.37
C ASP A 11 -7.06 8.17 -4.12
N ALA A 12 -8.21 8.80 -3.90
CA ALA A 12 -9.49 8.48 -4.55
C ALA A 12 -9.72 9.22 -5.88
N SER A 13 -8.69 9.87 -6.46
CA SER A 13 -8.84 10.64 -7.71
C SER A 13 -9.19 9.73 -8.90
N ASP A 14 -9.81 10.23 -9.95
CA ASP A 14 -10.06 9.45 -11.19
C ASP A 14 -8.81 9.34 -12.10
N ASP A 15 -7.64 9.68 -11.57
CA ASP A 15 -6.37 9.55 -12.27
C ASP A 15 -6.03 8.09 -12.56
N ARG A 16 -5.36 7.85 -13.70
CA ARG A 16 -4.84 6.54 -14.07
C ARG A 16 -3.96 5.99 -12.95
N MET A 17 -4.06 4.70 -12.64
CA MET A 17 -3.27 4.07 -11.57
C MET A 17 -1.76 4.32 -11.70
N GLN A 18 -1.21 4.31 -12.92
CA GLN A 18 0.20 4.63 -13.14
C GLN A 18 0.58 6.04 -12.65
N LYS A 19 -0.30 7.03 -12.82
CA LYS A 19 -0.09 8.40 -12.35
C LYS A 19 -0.14 8.46 -10.82
N LYS A 20 -1.11 7.79 -10.19
CA LYS A 20 -1.20 7.70 -8.73
C LYS A 20 0.04 7.06 -8.10
N VAL A 21 0.48 5.93 -8.66
CA VAL A 21 1.71 5.25 -8.22
C VAL A 21 2.92 6.18 -8.35
N ARG A 22 3.02 6.91 -9.47
CA ARG A 22 4.10 7.89 -9.66
C ARG A 22 4.03 9.03 -8.64
N ASN A 23 2.85 9.56 -8.34
CA ASN A 23 2.67 10.61 -7.33
C ASN A 23 3.12 10.12 -5.94
N ALA A 24 2.66 8.94 -5.52
CA ALA A 24 3.07 8.35 -4.25
C ALA A 24 4.58 8.07 -4.17
N GLN A 25 5.22 7.69 -5.28
CA GLN A 25 6.68 7.58 -5.37
C GLN A 25 7.38 8.95 -5.23
N MET A 26 6.85 10.01 -5.85
CA MET A 26 7.40 11.37 -5.73
C MET A 26 7.27 11.91 -4.29
N GLU A 27 6.18 11.57 -3.61
CA GLU A 27 5.97 11.86 -2.19
C GLU A 27 6.82 11.01 -1.24
N LYS A 28 7.60 10.06 -1.79
CA LYS A 28 8.49 9.16 -1.03
C LYS A 28 7.72 8.31 -0.02
N ILE A 29 6.50 7.90 -0.37
CA ILE A 29 5.67 7.01 0.45
C ILE A 29 6.37 5.63 0.54
N PRO A 30 6.66 5.11 1.75
CA PRO A 30 7.36 3.83 1.91
C PRO A 30 6.51 2.61 1.52
N PHE A 31 5.20 2.66 1.77
CA PHE A 31 4.25 1.58 1.48
C PHE A 31 3.12 2.11 0.60
N MET A 32 3.03 1.63 -0.64
CA MET A 32 1.89 1.89 -1.52
C MET A 32 1.00 0.66 -1.55
N MET A 33 -0.21 0.79 -1.02
CA MET A 33 -1.25 -0.23 -1.14
C MET A 33 -2.10 0.06 -2.38
N ILE A 34 -2.15 -0.89 -3.30
CA ILE A 34 -2.90 -0.81 -4.54
C ILE A 34 -4.05 -1.81 -4.43
N ALA A 35 -5.27 -1.31 -4.60
CA ALA A 35 -6.48 -2.13 -4.66
C ALA A 35 -7.08 -1.97 -6.06
N GLY A 36 -6.56 -2.74 -7.02
CA GLY A 36 -7.11 -2.81 -8.37
C GLY A 36 -8.45 -3.54 -8.42
N GLU A 37 -9.10 -3.54 -9.58
CA GLU A 37 -10.40 -4.20 -9.78
C GLU A 37 -10.32 -5.70 -9.54
N GLU A 38 -9.27 -6.36 -10.05
CA GLU A 38 -8.99 -7.79 -9.82
C GLU A 38 -8.68 -8.10 -8.36
N ASP A 39 -7.88 -7.25 -7.71
CA ASP A 39 -7.51 -7.38 -6.30
C ASP A 39 -8.77 -7.26 -5.40
N GLN A 40 -9.62 -6.27 -5.67
CA GLN A 40 -10.87 -6.07 -4.93
C GLN A 40 -11.84 -7.25 -5.12
N ALA A 41 -11.96 -7.78 -6.33
CA ALA A 41 -12.79 -8.95 -6.60
C ALA A 41 -12.31 -10.20 -5.83
N ALA A 42 -10.99 -10.32 -5.62
CA ALA A 42 -10.38 -11.40 -4.86
C ALA A 42 -10.30 -11.15 -3.33
N GLY A 43 -10.72 -9.98 -2.84
CA GLY A 43 -10.54 -9.59 -1.44
C GLY A 43 -9.06 -9.42 -1.04
N ALA A 44 -8.22 -9.12 -2.01
CA ALA A 44 -6.78 -8.97 -1.88
C ALA A 44 -6.34 -7.53 -2.19
N VAL A 45 -5.07 -7.26 -1.95
CA VAL A 45 -4.37 -6.01 -2.30
C VAL A 45 -2.96 -6.31 -2.77
N SER A 46 -2.43 -5.39 -3.56
CA SER A 46 -1.05 -5.42 -4.02
C SER A 46 -0.23 -4.35 -3.31
N PHE A 47 0.88 -4.72 -2.70
CA PHE A 47 1.84 -3.78 -2.15
C PHE A 47 2.94 -3.47 -3.13
N ARG A 48 3.30 -2.19 -3.18
CA ARG A 48 4.52 -1.72 -3.81
C ARG A 48 5.34 -0.95 -2.80
N TYR A 49 6.59 -1.33 -2.68
CA TYR A 49 7.57 -0.73 -1.79
C TYR A 49 8.38 0.33 -2.53
N ARG A 50 8.95 1.26 -1.77
CA ARG A 50 9.79 2.32 -2.33
C ARG A 50 11.08 1.78 -2.97
N ASN A 51 11.64 0.71 -2.42
CA ASN A 51 12.82 0.02 -2.98
C ASN A 51 12.57 -0.62 -4.37
N GLY A 52 11.33 -0.62 -4.87
CA GLY A 52 10.95 -1.20 -6.16
C GLY A 52 10.38 -2.62 -6.07
N GLU A 53 10.40 -3.24 -4.89
CA GLU A 53 9.77 -4.54 -4.66
C GLU A 53 8.24 -4.42 -4.71
N GLN A 54 7.59 -5.46 -5.20
CA GLN A 54 6.13 -5.53 -5.31
C GLN A 54 5.65 -6.93 -4.89
N LYS A 55 4.56 -6.96 -4.13
CA LYS A 55 3.96 -8.19 -3.60
C LYS A 55 2.45 -8.13 -3.86
N ASN A 56 1.95 -8.99 -4.74
CA ASN A 56 0.56 -8.97 -5.20
C ASN A 56 -0.27 -10.05 -4.50
N GLY A 57 -1.59 -9.88 -4.47
CA GLY A 57 -2.52 -10.92 -4.00
C GLY A 57 -2.44 -11.18 -2.49
N ILE A 58 -2.10 -10.16 -1.70
CA ILE A 58 -2.05 -10.27 -0.24
C ILE A 58 -3.46 -10.02 0.30
N SER A 59 -3.93 -10.83 1.25
CA SER A 59 -5.23 -10.54 1.88
C SER A 59 -5.19 -9.18 2.60
N ILE A 60 -6.33 -8.49 2.69
CA ILE A 60 -6.39 -7.19 3.39
C ILE A 60 -5.89 -7.31 4.84
N GLN A 61 -6.19 -8.43 5.50
CA GLN A 61 -5.77 -8.67 6.88
C GLN A 61 -4.24 -8.81 6.98
N ASP A 62 -3.65 -9.66 6.15
CA ASP A 62 -2.19 -9.84 6.10
C ASP A 62 -1.48 -8.54 5.72
N ALA A 63 -2.11 -7.75 4.85
CA ALA A 63 -1.56 -6.47 4.44
C ALA A 63 -1.46 -5.47 5.61
N ILE A 64 -2.49 -5.43 6.45
CA ILE A 64 -2.47 -4.60 7.68
C ILE A 64 -1.41 -5.09 8.65
N ASP A 65 -1.30 -6.40 8.84
CA ASP A 65 -0.36 -7.00 9.77
C ASP A 65 1.10 -6.80 9.33
N GLU A 66 1.39 -6.88 8.03
CA GLU A 66 2.71 -6.59 7.46
C GLU A 66 3.12 -5.13 7.74
N VAL A 67 2.24 -4.17 7.45
CA VAL A 67 2.52 -2.75 7.68
C VAL A 67 2.73 -2.47 9.17
N LEU A 68 1.92 -3.07 10.05
CA LEU A 68 2.08 -2.93 11.50
C LEU A 68 3.42 -3.51 11.98
N LYS A 69 3.82 -4.69 11.48
CA LYS A 69 5.12 -5.29 11.80
C LYS A 69 6.27 -4.39 11.35
N SER A 70 6.23 -3.86 10.13
CA SER A 70 7.28 -2.97 9.64
C SER A 70 7.39 -1.68 10.44
N ILE A 71 6.26 -1.10 10.85
CA ILE A 71 6.22 0.09 11.72
C ILE A 71 6.79 -0.22 13.10
N ALA A 72 6.38 -1.34 13.71
CA ALA A 72 6.88 -1.76 15.03
C ALA A 72 8.39 -2.05 15.01
N ALA A 73 8.88 -2.68 13.94
CA ALA A 73 10.30 -2.99 13.75
C ALA A 73 11.14 -1.78 13.30
N ARG A 74 10.51 -0.62 13.02
CA ARG A 74 11.18 0.60 12.51
C ARG A 74 12.07 0.35 11.29
N ILE A 75 11.65 -0.55 10.40
CA ILE A 75 12.39 -0.88 9.19
C ILE A 75 12.16 0.22 8.15
N GLN A 76 13.25 0.76 7.60
CA GLN A 76 13.20 1.62 6.43
C GLN A 76 13.25 0.75 5.16
N ILE A 77 12.21 0.86 4.33
CA ILE A 77 12.06 0.17 3.04
C ILE A 77 11.94 1.23 1.94
#